data_AF-A0A9W7E0W6-F1
#
_entry.id   AF-A0A9W7E0W6-F1
#
_cell.length_a   1.000
_cell.length_b   1.000
_cell.length_c   1.000
_cell.angle_alpha   90.00
_cell.angle_beta   90.00
_cell.angle_gamma   90.00
#
_symmetry.space_group_name_H-M   'P 1'
#
loop_
_entity.id
_entity.type
_entity.pdbx_description
1 polymer ?
#
loop_
_entity_poly.entity_id
_entity_poly.type
_entity_poly.pdbx_seq_one_letter_code
_entity_poly.pdbx_strand_id
1 'polypeptide(L)'
;MTESLAEAGVEQWRVQNRAVKELMEEHEWFEPMVVVLGKGIVKTAPWGLMFRVIVGAILSVTDLGTDLLMLKQFADGGEKTATVRDLQLASLVASIVLQLLIVLIQNRRKGVNKLTRESLVVLTGMKAPWDAYRVACGAEQEKDTEIDPLMEMVFSKCAEMFAESIPGILIQLSAILGTLESAGGVVSLTAYTSLAVSMLTTGFVSATISYDFDVDPHKRAFNPGFYGYVPDAAFGRILVLVTLMGISACQVLIKSLFLVVLESKVERWVKEGWAVWEEEEPEWFSDRWKELVPVYMILAKGEIGLGMGGEDGEDEVEEERRKTKTKTKKSKVRPEGEGGFDVEDFKREMKRRGSING
;
A
#
# COMPACT_ATOMS: atom_id res chain seq x y z
N MET A 1 30.15 -17.36 -6.93
CA MET A 1 28.88 -18.12 -6.72
C MET A 1 28.38 -18.74 -8.02
N THR A 2 28.29 -18.00 -9.13
CA THR A 2 27.89 -18.55 -10.44
C THR A 2 28.94 -19.48 -11.07
N GLU A 3 30.24 -19.20 -10.88
CA GLU A 3 31.33 -20.05 -11.38
C GLU A 3 31.33 -21.43 -10.72
N SER A 4 31.24 -21.47 -9.38
CA SER A 4 31.19 -22.70 -8.61
C SER A 4 29.91 -23.52 -8.84
N LEU A 5 28.78 -22.88 -9.19
CA LEU A 5 27.51 -23.57 -9.39
C LEU A 5 27.50 -24.37 -10.70
N ALA A 6 28.02 -23.79 -11.78
CA ALA A 6 28.13 -24.49 -13.07
C ALA A 6 29.11 -25.67 -12.96
N GLU A 7 30.26 -25.46 -12.33
CA GLU A 7 31.27 -26.52 -12.11
C GLU A 7 30.71 -27.64 -11.23
N ALA A 8 30.04 -27.31 -10.13
CA ALA A 8 29.38 -28.31 -9.27
C ALA A 8 28.27 -29.08 -10.01
N GLY A 9 27.49 -28.41 -10.87
CA GLY A 9 26.44 -29.04 -11.66
C GLY A 9 26.99 -30.03 -12.69
N VAL A 10 28.09 -29.67 -13.36
CA VAL A 10 28.78 -30.56 -14.30
C VAL A 10 29.38 -31.77 -13.59
N GLU A 11 29.99 -31.56 -12.42
CA GLU A 11 30.56 -32.65 -11.62
C GLU A 11 29.46 -33.61 -11.12
N GLN A 12 28.33 -33.07 -10.65
CA GLN A 12 27.19 -33.89 -10.24
C GLN A 12 26.62 -34.69 -11.41
N TRP A 13 26.53 -34.09 -12.60
CA TRP A 13 26.08 -34.76 -13.83
C TRP A 13 27.05 -35.88 -14.25
N ARG A 14 28.36 -35.66 -14.13
CA ARG A 14 29.42 -36.65 -14.37
C ARG A 14 29.29 -37.87 -13.46
N VAL A 15 29.07 -37.65 -12.16
CA VAL A 15 28.94 -38.74 -11.18
C VAL A 15 27.65 -39.55 -11.39
N GLN A 16 26.56 -38.90 -11.81
CA GLN A 16 25.27 -39.57 -12.05
C GLN A 16 25.23 -40.37 -13.35
N ASN A 17 26.05 -40.01 -14.36
CA ASN A 17 25.97 -40.59 -15.69
C ASN A 17 27.31 -41.20 -16.13
N ARG A 18 27.40 -42.53 -16.06
CA ARG A 18 28.62 -43.27 -16.43
C ARG A 18 29.11 -42.97 -17.86
N ALA A 19 28.20 -42.86 -18.82
CA ALA A 19 28.54 -42.54 -20.21
C ALA A 19 29.14 -41.13 -20.37
N VAL A 20 28.67 -40.17 -19.58
CA VAL A 20 29.19 -38.79 -19.58
C VAL A 20 30.58 -38.76 -18.95
N LYS A 21 30.79 -39.56 -17.90
CA LYS A 21 32.12 -39.72 -17.27
C LYS A 21 33.14 -40.31 -18.24
N GLU A 22 32.81 -41.40 -18.92
CA GLU A 22 33.68 -42.01 -19.92
C GLU A 22 34.00 -41.02 -21.06
N LEU A 23 33.01 -40.25 -21.52
CA LEU A 23 33.19 -39.20 -22.54
C LEU A 23 34.08 -38.03 -22.08
N MET A 24 33.96 -37.61 -20.81
CA MET A 24 34.81 -36.57 -20.21
C MET A 24 36.25 -37.04 -20.01
N GLU A 25 36.45 -38.32 -19.66
CA GLU A 25 37.78 -38.93 -19.51
C GLU A 25 38.45 -39.22 -20.87
N GLU A 26 37.66 -39.56 -21.90
CA GLU A 26 38.17 -39.83 -23.25
C GLU A 26 38.47 -38.54 -24.04
N HIS A 27 37.76 -37.44 -23.76
CA HIS A 27 37.90 -36.18 -24.48
C HIS A 27 38.15 -34.99 -23.54
N GLU A 28 39.43 -34.61 -23.39
CA GLU A 28 39.87 -33.50 -22.51
C GLU A 28 39.17 -32.16 -22.76
N TRP A 29 38.67 -31.90 -23.98
CA TRP A 29 37.98 -30.67 -24.34
C TRP A 29 36.51 -30.64 -23.93
N PHE A 30 35.90 -31.79 -23.66
CA PHE A 30 34.45 -31.91 -23.47
C PHE A 30 34.00 -31.31 -22.13
N GLU A 31 34.70 -31.60 -21.04
CA GLU A 31 34.40 -31.03 -19.73
C GLU A 31 34.51 -29.49 -19.72
N PRO A 32 35.60 -28.85 -20.18
CA PRO A 32 35.69 -27.39 -20.29
C PRO A 32 34.56 -26.78 -21.14
N MET A 33 34.18 -27.43 -22.26
CA MET A 33 33.08 -26.96 -23.09
C MET A 33 31.75 -26.98 -22.33
N VAL A 34 31.41 -28.09 -21.67
CA VAL A 34 30.17 -28.22 -20.91
C VAL A 34 30.14 -27.23 -19.74
N VAL A 35 31.27 -27.01 -19.07
CA VAL A 35 31.39 -25.98 -18.02
C VAL A 35 31.13 -24.58 -18.57
N VAL A 36 31.67 -24.23 -19.74
CA VAL A 36 31.41 -22.94 -20.40
C VAL A 36 29.94 -22.79 -20.80
N LEU A 37 29.33 -23.84 -21.35
CA LEU A 37 27.89 -23.86 -21.67
C LEU A 37 27.04 -23.71 -20.41
N GLY A 38 27.36 -24.45 -19.35
CA GLY A 38 26.73 -24.34 -18.04
C GLY A 38 26.86 -22.93 -17.46
N LYS A 39 28.03 -22.29 -17.57
CA LYS A 39 28.24 -20.89 -17.20
C LYS A 39 27.35 -19.95 -18.03
N GLY A 40 27.14 -20.21 -19.32
CA GLY A 40 26.21 -19.47 -20.18
C GLY A 40 24.73 -19.61 -19.74
N ILE A 41 24.31 -20.83 -19.42
CA ILE A 41 22.95 -21.12 -18.92
C ILE A 41 22.71 -20.47 -17.56
N VAL A 42 23.64 -20.63 -16.61
CA VAL A 42 23.53 -20.04 -15.27
C VAL A 42 23.48 -18.50 -15.32
N LYS A 43 24.19 -17.89 -16.28
CA LYS A 43 24.15 -16.44 -16.51
C LYS A 43 22.84 -15.93 -17.11
N THR A 44 22.15 -16.75 -17.90
CA THR A 44 20.89 -16.38 -18.56
C THR A 44 19.65 -16.71 -17.73
N ALA A 45 19.80 -17.53 -16.69
CA ALA A 45 18.72 -17.91 -15.80
C ALA A 45 18.14 -16.70 -15.04
N PRO A 46 16.80 -16.59 -14.90
CA PRO A 46 16.11 -15.44 -14.31
C PRO A 46 16.11 -15.48 -12.77
N TRP A 47 17.25 -15.76 -12.14
CA TRP A 47 17.39 -15.92 -10.68
C TRP A 47 16.83 -14.74 -9.88
N GLY A 48 17.06 -13.52 -10.38
CA GLY A 48 16.56 -12.31 -9.73
C GLY A 48 15.04 -12.24 -9.72
N LEU A 49 14.39 -12.61 -10.84
CA LEU A 49 12.93 -12.64 -10.93
C LEU A 49 12.37 -13.72 -9.99
N MET A 50 12.92 -14.93 -10.01
CA MET A 50 12.50 -16.02 -9.13
C MET A 50 12.58 -15.63 -7.64
N PHE A 51 13.69 -15.02 -7.23
CA PHE A 51 13.85 -14.53 -5.85
C PHE A 51 12.75 -13.51 -5.50
N ARG A 52 12.50 -12.52 -6.37
CA ARG A 52 11.50 -11.48 -6.12
C ARG A 52 10.08 -12.03 -6.00
N VAL A 53 9.67 -12.92 -6.91
CA VAL A 53 8.31 -13.47 -6.89
C VAL A 53 8.08 -14.39 -5.69
N ILE A 54 9.09 -15.18 -5.30
CA ILE A 54 9.00 -16.06 -4.12
C ILE A 54 8.94 -15.23 -2.83
N VAL A 55 9.82 -14.24 -2.67
CA VAL A 55 9.79 -13.35 -1.50
C VAL A 55 8.47 -12.59 -1.44
N GLY A 56 7.99 -12.09 -2.58
CA GLY A 56 6.68 -11.41 -2.66
C GLY A 56 5.51 -12.32 -2.26
N ALA A 57 5.53 -13.59 -2.65
CA ALA A 57 4.52 -14.56 -2.25
C ALA A 57 4.55 -14.85 -0.73
N ILE A 58 5.74 -14.99 -0.14
CA ILE A 58 5.91 -15.19 1.31
C ILE A 58 5.37 -13.97 2.07
N LEU A 59 5.73 -12.76 1.61
CA LEU A 59 5.27 -11.52 2.24
C LEU A 59 3.74 -11.41 2.18
N SER A 60 3.10 -11.70 1.04
CA SER A 60 1.64 -11.64 0.95
C SER A 60 0.90 -12.70 1.77
N VAL A 61 1.44 -13.91 1.90
CA VAL A 61 0.86 -14.90 2.83
C VAL A 61 1.01 -14.44 4.28
N THR A 62 2.14 -13.80 4.60
CA THR A 62 2.37 -13.22 5.93
C THR A 62 1.40 -12.07 6.20
N ASP A 63 1.19 -11.20 5.22
CA ASP A 63 0.27 -10.05 5.26
C ASP A 63 -1.18 -10.51 5.49
N LEU A 64 -1.65 -11.47 4.69
CA LEU A 64 -2.96 -12.10 4.89
C LEU A 64 -3.09 -12.71 6.29
N GLY A 65 -2.03 -13.37 6.77
CA GLY A 65 -1.98 -13.92 8.12
C GLY A 65 -2.11 -12.84 9.20
N THR A 66 -1.37 -11.73 9.07
CA THR A 66 -1.46 -10.60 10.01
C THR A 66 -2.82 -9.91 9.97
N ASP A 67 -3.43 -9.78 8.79
CA ASP A 67 -4.77 -9.20 8.64
C ASP A 67 -5.86 -10.07 9.28
N LEU A 68 -5.75 -11.40 9.19
CA LEU A 68 -6.65 -12.32 9.90
C LEU A 68 -6.47 -12.24 11.43
N LEU A 69 -5.23 -12.06 11.90
CA LEU A 69 -4.97 -11.85 13.33
C LEU A 69 -5.57 -10.53 13.82
N MET A 70 -5.46 -9.46 13.02
CA MET A 70 -6.09 -8.17 13.33
C MET A 70 -7.61 -8.28 13.33
N LEU A 71 -8.19 -8.99 12.36
CA LEU A 71 -9.64 -9.24 12.31
C LEU A 71 -10.11 -9.96 13.57
N LYS A 72 -9.38 -10.98 14.03
CA LYS A 72 -9.67 -11.68 15.29
C LYS A 72 -9.55 -10.72 16.48
N GLN A 73 -8.49 -9.92 16.54
CA GLN A 73 -8.31 -8.95 17.62
C GLN A 73 -9.44 -7.91 17.67
N PHE A 74 -9.92 -7.45 16.51
CA PHE A 74 -11.08 -6.55 16.42
C PHE A 74 -12.40 -7.26 16.71
N ALA A 75 -12.51 -8.58 16.48
CA ALA A 75 -13.67 -9.34 16.92
C ALA A 75 -13.70 -9.50 18.45
N ASP A 76 -12.54 -9.77 19.07
CA ASP A 76 -12.39 -9.92 20.52
C ASP A 76 -12.66 -8.60 21.27
N GLY A 77 -12.45 -7.45 20.63
CA GLY A 77 -12.77 -6.13 21.17
C GLY A 77 -14.27 -5.78 21.23
N GLY A 78 -15.15 -6.64 20.69
CA GLY A 78 -16.60 -6.49 20.78
C GLY A 78 -17.17 -5.29 20.02
N GLU A 79 -18.19 -4.64 20.58
CA GLU A 79 -18.90 -3.52 19.92
C GLU A 79 -17.99 -2.31 19.63
N LYS A 80 -16.98 -2.06 20.49
CA LYS A 80 -16.06 -0.93 20.33
C LYS A 80 -15.24 -1.00 19.04
N THR A 81 -14.95 -2.21 18.58
CA THR A 81 -14.14 -2.47 17.39
C THR A 81 -14.94 -3.09 16.25
N ALA A 82 -16.27 -3.19 16.39
CA ALA A 82 -17.14 -3.81 15.39
C ALA A 82 -17.08 -3.09 14.04
N THR A 83 -17.11 -1.76 14.03
CA THR A 83 -17.02 -0.97 12.79
C THR A 83 -15.68 -1.18 12.09
N VAL A 84 -14.57 -1.17 12.84
CA VAL A 84 -13.21 -1.37 12.31
C VAL A 84 -13.06 -2.80 11.74
N ARG A 85 -13.60 -3.79 12.47
CA ARG A 85 -13.65 -5.19 12.02
C ARG A 85 -14.42 -5.33 10.70
N ASP A 86 -15.60 -4.72 10.61
CA ASP A 86 -16.48 -4.86 9.45
C ASP A 86 -15.88 -4.18 8.21
N LEU A 87 -15.18 -3.05 8.40
CA LEU A 87 -14.41 -2.40 7.34
C LEU A 87 -13.22 -3.25 6.88
N GLN A 88 -12.45 -3.83 7.81
CA GLN A 88 -11.33 -4.72 7.46
C GLN A 88 -11.80 -6.00 6.75
N LEU A 89 -12.95 -6.54 7.17
CA LEU A 89 -13.56 -7.67 6.48
C LEU A 89 -14.03 -7.27 5.09
N ALA A 90 -14.64 -6.10 4.94
CA ALA A 90 -15.09 -5.59 3.65
C ALA A 90 -13.93 -5.37 2.68
N SER A 91 -12.77 -4.86 3.14
CA SER A 91 -11.58 -4.70 2.30
C SER A 91 -11.02 -6.06 1.83
N LEU A 92 -10.93 -7.05 2.72
CA LEU A 92 -10.53 -8.41 2.38
C LEU A 92 -11.51 -9.08 1.39
N VAL A 93 -12.81 -8.94 1.60
CA VAL A 93 -13.81 -9.48 0.65
C VAL A 93 -13.72 -8.77 -0.70
N ALA A 94 -13.49 -7.46 -0.70
CA ALA A 94 -13.30 -6.69 -1.92
C ALA A 94 -12.07 -7.15 -2.72
N SER A 95 -10.95 -7.47 -2.07
CA SER A 95 -9.76 -7.98 -2.77
C SER A 95 -10.01 -9.34 -3.41
N ILE A 96 -10.67 -10.26 -2.70
CA ILE A 96 -11.10 -11.57 -3.23
C ILE A 96 -12.00 -11.38 -4.44
N VAL A 97 -12.99 -10.47 -4.38
CA VAL A 97 -13.90 -10.19 -5.50
C VAL A 97 -13.13 -9.65 -6.72
N LEU A 98 -12.22 -8.68 -6.54
CA LEU A 98 -11.42 -8.15 -7.64
C LEU A 98 -10.52 -9.22 -8.26
N GLN A 99 -9.87 -10.06 -7.45
CA GLN A 99 -9.05 -11.17 -7.94
C GLN A 99 -9.89 -12.21 -8.70
N LEU A 100 -11.10 -12.53 -8.22
CA LEU A 100 -12.03 -13.38 -8.94
C LEU A 100 -12.45 -12.79 -10.29
N LEU A 101 -12.69 -11.47 -10.35
CA LEU A 101 -12.99 -10.80 -11.62
C LEU A 101 -11.83 -10.92 -12.62
N ILE A 102 -10.58 -10.75 -12.18
CA ILE A 102 -9.40 -10.96 -13.02
C ILE A 102 -9.37 -12.40 -13.55
N VAL A 103 -9.54 -13.39 -12.67
CA VAL A 103 -9.55 -14.83 -13.03
C VAL A 103 -10.68 -15.14 -14.01
N LEU A 104 -11.87 -14.58 -13.80
CA LEU A 104 -13.04 -14.74 -14.68
C LEU A 104 -12.76 -14.17 -16.07
N ILE A 105 -12.29 -12.93 -16.16
CA ILE A 105 -11.99 -12.26 -17.43
C ILE A 105 -10.95 -13.06 -18.22
N GLN A 106 -9.90 -13.53 -17.54
CA GLN A 106 -8.80 -14.23 -18.17
C GLN A 106 -9.14 -15.68 -18.60
N ASN A 107 -9.97 -16.38 -17.83
CA ASN A 107 -10.29 -17.80 -18.09
C ASN A 107 -11.66 -18.03 -18.73
N ARG A 108 -12.40 -16.97 -19.11
CA ARG A 108 -13.74 -17.06 -19.72
C ARG A 108 -13.84 -17.97 -20.96
N ARG A 109 -12.72 -18.20 -21.67
CA ARG A 109 -12.66 -19.03 -22.89
C ARG A 109 -12.09 -20.44 -22.69
N LYS A 110 -11.62 -20.80 -21.48
CA LYS A 110 -10.82 -22.03 -21.22
C LYS A 110 -11.58 -23.20 -20.62
N GLY A 111 -12.90 -23.06 -20.49
CA GLY A 111 -13.78 -24.08 -19.91
C GLY A 111 -13.90 -24.02 -18.39
N VAL A 112 -14.99 -24.60 -17.89
CA VAL A 112 -15.39 -24.50 -16.47
C VAL A 112 -14.39 -25.12 -15.51
N ASN A 113 -13.75 -26.23 -15.87
CA ASN A 113 -12.81 -26.93 -14.97
C ASN A 113 -11.61 -26.05 -14.59
N LYS A 114 -11.03 -25.34 -15.57
CA LYS A 114 -9.91 -24.44 -15.32
C LYS A 114 -10.37 -23.24 -14.51
N LEU A 115 -11.49 -22.63 -14.90
CA LEU A 115 -12.03 -21.49 -14.19
C LEU A 115 -12.29 -21.82 -12.71
N THR A 116 -12.96 -22.94 -12.42
CA THR A 116 -13.22 -23.40 -11.05
C THR A 116 -11.94 -23.62 -10.27
N ARG A 117 -10.90 -24.22 -10.87
CA ARG A 117 -9.60 -24.42 -10.22
C ARG A 117 -8.95 -23.09 -9.83
N GLU A 118 -8.86 -22.15 -10.78
CA GLU A 118 -8.26 -20.83 -10.52
C GLU A 118 -9.09 -20.01 -9.52
N SER A 119 -10.42 -20.12 -9.55
CA SER A 119 -11.30 -19.51 -8.55
C SER A 119 -11.11 -20.09 -7.15
N LEU A 120 -10.92 -21.41 -7.01
CA LEU A 120 -10.64 -22.04 -5.72
C LEU A 120 -9.29 -21.59 -5.15
N VAL A 121 -8.29 -21.36 -5.99
CA VAL A 121 -6.99 -20.81 -5.58
C VAL A 121 -7.15 -19.39 -5.01
N VAL A 122 -8.02 -18.57 -5.60
CA VAL A 122 -8.33 -17.22 -5.06
C VAL A 122 -9.07 -17.32 -3.73
N LEU A 123 -10.12 -18.14 -3.65
CA LEU A 123 -10.95 -18.28 -2.44
C LEU A 123 -10.17 -18.83 -1.23
N THR A 124 -9.09 -19.57 -1.47
CA THR A 124 -8.22 -20.11 -0.41
C THR A 124 -7.10 -19.13 0.01
N GLY A 125 -7.00 -17.94 -0.60
CA GLY A 125 -5.92 -16.99 -0.35
C GLY A 125 -4.57 -17.41 -0.96
N MET A 126 -4.56 -18.43 -1.82
CA MET A 126 -3.34 -19.03 -2.38
C MET A 126 -2.93 -18.45 -3.73
N LYS A 127 -3.62 -17.41 -4.22
CA LYS A 127 -3.35 -16.78 -5.53
C LYS A 127 -1.92 -16.28 -5.66
N ALA A 128 -1.41 -15.59 -4.64
CA ALA A 128 -0.05 -15.06 -4.66
C ALA A 128 1.04 -16.16 -4.75
N PRO A 129 1.02 -17.22 -3.93
CA PRO A 129 1.90 -18.37 -4.11
C PRO A 129 1.74 -19.07 -5.46
N TRP A 130 0.51 -19.25 -5.93
CA TRP A 130 0.22 -19.95 -7.19
C TRP A 130 0.79 -19.19 -8.40
N ASP A 131 0.62 -17.88 -8.42
CA ASP A 131 1.17 -17.00 -9.46
C ASP A 131 2.69 -17.01 -9.43
N ALA A 132 3.28 -16.85 -8.25
CA ALA A 132 4.73 -16.88 -8.09
C ALA A 132 5.33 -18.22 -8.53
N TYR A 133 4.66 -19.34 -8.24
CA TYR A 133 5.05 -20.65 -8.72
C TYR A 133 5.04 -20.73 -10.25
N ARG A 134 3.95 -20.30 -10.89
CA ARG A 134 3.83 -20.30 -12.37
C ARG A 134 4.90 -19.42 -13.02
N VAL A 135 5.14 -18.23 -12.49
CA VAL A 135 6.18 -17.31 -12.98
C VAL A 135 7.58 -17.88 -12.76
N ALA A 136 7.86 -18.43 -11.58
CA ALA A 136 9.18 -18.99 -11.25
C ALA A 136 9.50 -20.26 -12.07
N CYS A 137 8.50 -21.06 -12.41
CA CYS A 137 8.65 -22.20 -13.31
C CYS A 137 8.72 -21.82 -14.80
N GLY A 138 8.60 -20.54 -15.14
CA GLY A 138 8.63 -20.08 -16.54
C GLY A 138 7.45 -20.60 -17.35
N ALA A 139 6.25 -20.65 -16.75
CA ALA A 139 5.04 -21.06 -17.46
C ALA A 139 4.84 -20.19 -18.71
N GLU A 140 4.67 -20.83 -19.86
CA GLU A 140 4.37 -20.12 -21.10
C GLU A 140 2.94 -19.55 -21.09
N GLN A 141 2.72 -18.49 -21.86
CA GLN A 141 1.38 -17.99 -22.11
C GLN A 141 0.56 -19.07 -22.80
N GLU A 142 -0.48 -19.52 -22.11
CA GLU A 142 -1.35 -20.54 -22.66
C GLU A 142 -2.18 -20.03 -23.84
N LYS A 143 -2.67 -20.93 -24.71
CA LYS A 143 -3.62 -20.56 -25.77
C LYS A 143 -4.90 -19.99 -25.14
N ASP A 144 -5.50 -18.97 -25.77
CA ASP A 144 -6.70 -18.27 -25.31
C ASP A 144 -6.57 -17.45 -24.01
N THR A 145 -5.34 -17.11 -23.58
CA THR A 145 -5.10 -16.12 -22.53
C THR A 145 -4.67 -14.79 -23.12
N GLU A 146 -5.30 -13.69 -22.69
CA GLU A 146 -4.99 -12.33 -23.18
C GLU A 146 -3.68 -11.78 -22.57
N ILE A 147 -3.33 -12.20 -21.36
CA ILE A 147 -2.15 -11.74 -20.61
C ILE A 147 -1.23 -12.91 -20.26
N ASP A 148 0.08 -12.66 -20.25
CA ASP A 148 1.09 -13.61 -19.80
C ASP A 148 1.06 -13.80 -18.27
N PRO A 149 1.67 -14.88 -17.73
CA PRO A 149 1.63 -15.19 -16.31
C PRO A 149 2.26 -14.12 -15.39
N LEU A 150 3.28 -13.40 -15.87
CA LEU A 150 3.92 -12.33 -15.10
C LEU A 150 2.97 -11.14 -14.97
N MET A 151 2.34 -10.74 -16.07
CA MET A 151 1.35 -9.66 -16.07
C MET A 151 0.10 -10.03 -15.28
N GLU A 152 -0.38 -11.27 -15.35
CA GLU A 152 -1.49 -11.76 -14.50
C GLU A 152 -1.17 -11.61 -13.01
N MET A 153 0.03 -12.00 -12.60
CA MET A 153 0.50 -11.83 -11.22
C MET A 153 0.53 -10.35 -10.82
N VAL A 154 1.06 -9.48 -11.69
CA VAL A 154 1.11 -8.03 -11.45
C VAL A 154 -0.30 -7.45 -11.28
N PHE A 155 -1.25 -7.81 -12.15
CA PHE A 155 -2.64 -7.34 -12.01
C PHE A 155 -3.30 -7.84 -10.73
N SER A 156 -3.09 -9.11 -10.37
CA SER A 156 -3.61 -9.70 -9.14
C SER A 156 -3.05 -8.99 -7.90
N LYS A 157 -1.75 -8.65 -7.92
CA LYS A 157 -1.06 -7.89 -6.86
C LYS A 157 -1.53 -6.45 -6.77
N CYS A 158 -1.75 -5.77 -7.89
CA CYS A 158 -2.32 -4.43 -7.90
C CYS A 158 -3.74 -4.41 -7.32
N ALA A 159 -4.57 -5.42 -7.63
CA ALA A 159 -5.91 -5.55 -7.06
C ALA A 159 -5.87 -5.80 -5.54
N GLU A 160 -4.97 -6.68 -5.07
CA GLU A 160 -4.71 -6.93 -3.65
C GLU A 160 -4.29 -5.64 -2.92
N MET A 161 -3.28 -4.94 -3.43
CA MET A 161 -2.80 -3.68 -2.85
C MET A 161 -3.91 -2.61 -2.78
N PHE A 162 -4.73 -2.50 -3.83
CA PHE A 162 -5.77 -1.49 -3.92
C PHE A 162 -6.95 -1.75 -2.98
N ALA A 163 -7.42 -3.00 -2.91
CA ALA A 163 -8.65 -3.32 -2.18
C ALA A 163 -8.43 -3.78 -0.74
N GLU A 164 -7.26 -4.33 -0.42
CA GLU A 164 -6.97 -4.89 0.91
C GLU A 164 -5.81 -4.15 1.58
N SER A 165 -4.61 -4.10 0.98
CA SER A 165 -3.44 -3.59 1.71
C SER A 165 -3.53 -2.09 2.00
N ILE A 166 -3.90 -1.23 1.04
CA ILE A 166 -4.02 0.22 1.29
C ILE A 166 -5.18 0.54 2.25
N PRO A 167 -6.41 0.04 2.03
CA PRO A 167 -7.50 0.22 2.99
C PRO A 167 -7.18 -0.36 4.38
N GLY A 168 -6.56 -1.54 4.44
CA GLY A 168 -6.14 -2.18 5.69
C GLY A 168 -5.14 -1.34 6.47
N ILE A 169 -4.15 -0.74 5.79
CA ILE A 169 -3.23 0.23 6.41
C ILE A 169 -4.01 1.42 6.98
N LEU A 170 -4.98 1.99 6.26
CA LEU A 170 -5.78 3.12 6.74
C LEU A 170 -6.61 2.74 7.99
N ILE A 171 -7.27 1.59 7.96
CA ILE A 171 -8.13 1.08 9.03
C ILE A 171 -7.32 0.73 10.29
N GLN A 172 -6.18 0.04 10.13
CA GLN A 172 -5.30 -0.28 11.25
C GLN A 172 -4.70 0.98 11.86
N LEU A 173 -4.34 1.96 11.03
CA LEU A 173 -3.77 3.23 11.48
C LEU A 173 -4.80 4.10 12.22
N SER A 174 -6.05 4.16 11.75
CA SER A 174 -7.13 4.86 12.46
C SER A 174 -7.44 4.21 13.81
N ALA A 175 -7.46 2.88 13.87
CA ALA A 175 -7.60 2.16 15.14
C ALA A 175 -6.46 2.46 16.12
N ILE A 176 -5.21 2.44 15.64
CA ILE A 176 -4.01 2.75 16.46
C ILE A 176 -4.09 4.19 16.98
N LEU A 177 -4.37 5.17 16.12
CA LEU A 177 -4.47 6.57 16.54
C LEU A 177 -5.62 6.81 17.53
N GLY A 178 -6.79 6.20 17.31
CA GLY A 178 -7.92 6.28 18.25
C GLY A 178 -7.57 5.70 19.63
N THR A 179 -6.82 4.60 19.68
CA THR A 179 -6.31 4.08 20.96
C THR A 179 -5.27 4.98 21.61
N LEU A 180 -4.42 5.67 20.84
CA LEU A 180 -3.42 6.60 21.38
C LEU A 180 -4.03 7.90 21.92
N GLU A 181 -5.14 8.36 21.32
CA GLU A 181 -5.88 9.52 21.80
C GLU A 181 -6.69 9.23 23.08
N SER A 182 -7.01 7.96 23.34
CA SER A 182 -7.70 7.53 24.56
C SER A 182 -6.76 7.58 25.77
N ALA A 183 -7.19 8.22 26.87
CA ALA A 183 -6.37 8.36 28.08
C ALA A 183 -5.94 6.99 28.64
N GLY A 184 -4.64 6.68 28.59
CA GLY A 184 -4.07 5.40 29.05
C GLY A 184 -4.13 4.26 28.03
N GLY A 185 -4.45 4.53 26.77
CA GLY A 185 -4.51 3.52 25.73
C GLY A 185 -3.13 2.95 25.38
N VAL A 186 -2.98 1.64 25.55
CA VAL A 186 -1.79 0.89 25.15
C VAL A 186 -2.10 0.15 23.85
N VAL A 187 -1.35 0.46 22.80
CA VAL A 187 -1.48 -0.20 21.50
C VAL A 187 -0.80 -1.57 21.58
N SER A 188 -1.51 -2.61 21.11
CA SER A 188 -0.96 -3.97 21.04
C SER A 188 0.25 -4.04 20.10
N LEU A 189 1.27 -4.81 20.48
CA LEU A 189 2.42 -5.10 19.62
C LEU A 189 1.97 -5.72 18.29
N THR A 190 0.92 -6.54 18.30
CA THR A 190 0.33 -7.16 17.10
C THR A 190 -0.10 -6.13 16.06
N ALA A 191 -0.69 -5.01 16.51
CA ALA A 191 -1.16 -3.96 15.61
C ALA A 191 0.02 -3.22 14.94
N TYR A 192 1.08 -2.93 15.68
CA TYR A 192 2.29 -2.34 15.11
C TYR A 192 3.00 -3.29 14.13
N THR A 193 3.09 -4.58 14.48
CA THR A 193 3.71 -5.56 13.59
C THR A 193 2.89 -5.77 12.32
N SER A 194 1.56 -5.81 12.42
CA SER A 194 0.67 -5.93 11.26
C SER A 194 0.84 -4.74 10.34
N LEU A 195 0.74 -3.51 10.88
CA LEU A 195 0.93 -2.28 10.10
C LEU A 195 2.30 -2.25 9.39
N ALA A 196 3.37 -2.63 10.09
CA ALA A 196 4.71 -2.67 9.51
C ALA A 196 4.83 -3.72 8.38
N VAL A 197 4.26 -4.91 8.56
CA VAL A 197 4.23 -5.96 7.54
C VAL A 197 3.46 -5.49 6.31
N SER A 198 2.27 -4.91 6.47
CA SER A 198 1.46 -4.46 5.33
C SER A 198 2.13 -3.33 4.56
N MET A 199 2.73 -2.36 5.25
CA MET A 199 3.47 -1.28 4.61
C MET A 199 4.70 -1.77 3.84
N LEU A 200 5.50 -2.65 4.45
CA LEU A 200 6.70 -3.19 3.82
C LEU A 200 6.35 -4.10 2.65
N THR A 201 5.29 -4.89 2.77
CA THR A 201 4.77 -5.75 1.68
C THR A 201 4.29 -4.90 0.51
N THR A 202 3.47 -3.88 0.77
CA THR A 202 2.99 -2.93 -0.24
C THR A 202 4.16 -2.21 -0.93
N GLY A 203 5.16 -1.77 -0.15
CA GLY A 203 6.37 -1.14 -0.67
C GLY A 203 7.24 -2.08 -1.50
N PHE A 204 7.39 -3.33 -1.07
CA PHE A 204 8.13 -4.36 -1.79
C PHE A 204 7.46 -4.69 -3.12
N VAL A 205 6.16 -4.96 -3.13
CA VAL A 205 5.40 -5.29 -4.34
C VAL A 205 5.50 -4.14 -5.36
N SER A 206 5.23 -2.89 -4.93
CA SER A 206 5.40 -1.70 -5.77
C SER A 206 6.81 -1.57 -6.37
N ALA A 207 7.84 -1.77 -5.54
CA ALA A 207 9.23 -1.71 -5.97
C ALA A 207 9.58 -2.82 -6.96
N THR A 208 9.10 -4.05 -6.74
CA THR A 208 9.33 -5.17 -7.66
C THR A 208 8.67 -4.96 -9.01
N ILE A 209 7.44 -4.46 -9.06
CA ILE A 209 6.74 -4.15 -10.33
C ILE A 209 7.52 -3.08 -11.10
N SER A 210 7.93 -2.01 -10.42
CA SER A 210 8.70 -0.92 -11.03
C SER A 210 10.07 -1.40 -11.54
N TYR A 211 10.76 -2.20 -10.71
CA TYR A 211 12.05 -2.80 -11.04
C TYR A 211 11.95 -3.73 -12.25
N ASP A 212 10.96 -4.63 -12.27
CA ASP A 212 10.75 -5.59 -13.35
C ASP A 212 10.45 -4.90 -14.68
N PHE A 213 9.66 -3.83 -14.64
CA PHE A 213 9.38 -3.04 -15.83
C PHE A 213 10.60 -2.23 -16.29
N ASP A 214 11.45 -1.79 -15.36
CA ASP A 214 12.67 -1.09 -15.71
C ASP A 214 13.70 -2.00 -16.35
N VAL A 215 13.93 -3.21 -15.83
CA VAL A 215 14.97 -4.12 -16.35
C VAL A 215 14.58 -4.86 -17.63
N ASP A 216 13.33 -4.75 -18.07
CA ASP A 216 12.83 -5.37 -19.29
C ASP A 216 13.49 -4.76 -20.55
N PRO A 217 14.19 -5.56 -21.37
CA PRO A 217 14.87 -5.07 -22.57
C PRO A 217 13.94 -4.43 -23.60
N HIS A 218 12.74 -4.97 -23.79
CA HIS A 218 11.76 -4.45 -24.74
C HIS A 218 11.24 -3.10 -24.28
N LYS A 219 10.97 -2.94 -22.98
CA LYS A 219 10.50 -1.67 -22.41
C LYS A 219 11.59 -0.61 -22.43
N ARG A 220 12.84 -0.97 -22.09
CA ARG A 220 14.01 -0.09 -22.23
C ARG A 220 14.22 0.40 -23.67
N ALA A 221 14.05 -0.49 -24.64
CA ALA A 221 14.16 -0.13 -26.06
C ALA A 221 13.01 0.79 -26.52
N PHE A 222 11.79 0.56 -26.02
CA PHE A 222 10.61 1.33 -26.40
C PHE A 222 10.60 2.74 -25.81
N ASN A 223 10.96 2.90 -24.53
CA ASN A 223 11.01 4.20 -23.88
C ASN A 223 12.29 4.38 -23.02
N PRO A 224 13.44 4.64 -23.66
CA PRO A 224 14.73 4.75 -22.98
C PRO A 224 14.87 6.01 -22.09
N GLY A 225 13.99 6.99 -22.22
CA GLY A 225 13.97 8.17 -21.35
C GLY A 225 13.30 7.92 -20.00
N PHE A 226 12.44 6.89 -19.93
CA PHE A 226 11.70 6.52 -18.72
C PHE A 226 12.29 5.29 -18.02
N TYR A 227 12.75 4.30 -18.81
CA TYR A 227 13.36 3.07 -18.31
C TYR A 227 14.88 3.08 -18.48
N GLY A 228 15.58 2.22 -17.72
CA GLY A 228 17.03 2.13 -17.67
C GLY A 228 17.65 2.76 -16.43
N TYR A 229 16.86 3.11 -15.41
CA TYR A 229 17.39 3.70 -14.17
C TYR A 229 17.99 2.64 -13.23
N VAL A 230 17.66 1.35 -13.39
CA VAL A 230 18.31 0.27 -12.67
C VAL A 230 19.66 -0.04 -13.35
N PRO A 231 20.79 0.11 -12.64
CA PRO A 231 22.11 -0.13 -13.21
C PRO A 231 22.36 -1.63 -13.44
N ASP A 232 23.36 -1.95 -14.26
CA ASP A 232 23.69 -3.36 -14.57
C ASP A 232 24.51 -4.05 -13.48
N ALA A 233 25.25 -3.28 -12.67
CA ALA A 233 26.04 -3.81 -11.57
C ALA A 233 25.14 -4.44 -10.49
N ALA A 234 25.49 -5.64 -10.03
CA ALA A 234 24.70 -6.38 -9.05
C ALA A 234 24.41 -5.60 -7.75
N PHE A 235 25.42 -4.88 -7.22
CA PHE A 235 25.24 -4.03 -6.05
C PHE A 235 24.25 -2.89 -6.32
N GLY A 236 24.37 -2.23 -7.49
CA GLY A 236 23.45 -1.16 -7.87
C GLY A 236 22.01 -1.64 -8.04
N ARG A 237 21.82 -2.86 -8.58
CA ARG A 237 20.49 -3.50 -8.69
C ARG A 237 19.83 -3.69 -7.33
N ILE A 238 20.58 -4.23 -6.35
CA ILE A 238 20.08 -4.44 -4.99
C ILE A 238 19.81 -3.10 -4.31
N LEU A 239 20.73 -2.14 -4.44
CA LEU A 239 20.60 -0.81 -3.86
C LEU A 239 19.32 -0.12 -4.34
N VAL A 240 19.08 -0.10 -5.66
CA VAL A 240 17.86 0.49 -6.24
C VAL A 240 16.59 -0.22 -5.78
N LEU A 241 16.60 -1.55 -5.70
CA LEU A 241 15.43 -2.29 -5.21
C LEU A 241 15.09 -1.95 -3.75
N VAL A 242 16.11 -1.91 -2.88
CA VAL A 242 15.93 -1.58 -1.45
C VAL A 242 15.51 -0.13 -1.26
N THR A 243 16.08 0.82 -2.00
CA THR A 243 15.70 2.22 -1.90
C THR A 243 14.28 2.47 -2.44
N LEU A 244 13.90 1.84 -3.55
CA LEU A 244 12.53 1.91 -4.08
C LEU A 244 11.52 1.34 -3.09
N MET A 245 11.83 0.21 -2.46
CA MET A 245 10.99 -0.41 -1.43
C MET A 245 10.81 0.54 -0.23
N GLY A 246 11.91 1.10 0.29
CA GLY A 246 11.89 2.03 1.42
C GLY A 246 11.09 3.30 1.12
N ILE A 247 11.33 3.91 -0.04
CA ILE A 247 10.58 5.10 -0.48
C ILE A 247 9.10 4.78 -0.62
N SER A 248 8.75 3.66 -1.26
CA SER A 248 7.35 3.26 -1.46
C SER A 248 6.63 3.02 -0.13
N ALA A 249 7.26 2.28 0.80
CA ALA A 249 6.69 2.02 2.12
C ALA A 249 6.48 3.33 2.91
N CYS A 250 7.48 4.23 2.90
CA CYS A 250 7.37 5.55 3.53
C CYS A 250 6.28 6.42 2.90
N GLN A 251 6.16 6.40 1.57
CA GLN A 251 5.12 7.18 0.88
C GLN A 251 3.72 6.70 1.23
N VAL A 252 3.50 5.37 1.27
CA VAL A 252 2.22 4.80 1.68
C VAL A 252 1.91 5.22 3.11
N LEU A 253 2.85 5.07 4.05
CA LEU A 253 2.65 5.48 5.44
C LEU A 253 2.33 6.97 5.59
N ILE A 254 3.12 7.86 4.97
CA ILE A 254 2.93 9.31 5.10
C ILE A 254 1.57 9.71 4.55
N LYS A 255 1.16 9.17 3.39
CA LYS A 255 -0.14 9.46 2.79
C LYS A 255 -1.28 8.91 3.64
N SER A 256 -1.15 7.68 4.16
CA SER A 256 -2.15 7.08 5.02
C SER A 256 -2.30 7.84 6.34
N LEU A 257 -1.19 8.22 6.99
CA LEU A 257 -1.20 9.08 8.18
C LEU A 257 -1.88 10.42 7.90
N PHE A 258 -1.54 11.06 6.78
CA PHE A 258 -2.14 12.33 6.39
C PHE A 258 -3.66 12.19 6.22
N LEU A 259 -4.13 11.15 5.53
CA LEU A 259 -5.56 10.91 5.31
C LEU A 259 -6.31 10.67 6.62
N VAL A 260 -5.78 9.83 7.51
CA VAL A 260 -6.43 9.52 8.80
C VAL A 260 -6.47 10.76 9.71
N VAL A 261 -5.39 11.54 9.77
CA VAL A 261 -5.38 12.79 10.55
C VAL A 261 -6.29 13.86 9.93
N LEU A 262 -6.40 13.91 8.61
CA LEU A 262 -7.32 14.81 7.92
C LEU A 262 -8.77 14.41 8.22
N GLU A 263 -9.10 13.11 8.15
CA GLU A 263 -10.41 12.57 8.48
C GLU A 263 -10.82 12.96 9.91
N SER A 264 -9.96 12.75 10.91
CA SER A 264 -10.28 13.08 12.30
C SER A 264 -10.51 14.58 12.52
N LYS A 265 -9.75 15.44 11.81
CA LYS A 265 -9.95 16.90 11.84
C LYS A 265 -11.26 17.31 11.16
N VAL A 266 -11.58 16.72 10.01
CA VAL A 266 -12.82 16.99 9.29
C VAL A 266 -14.01 16.55 10.12
N GLU A 267 -13.97 15.35 10.71
CA GLU A 267 -15.02 14.85 11.58
C GLU A 267 -15.28 15.79 12.75
N ARG A 268 -14.22 16.27 13.41
CA ARG A 268 -14.33 17.21 14.54
C ARG A 268 -14.92 18.56 14.09
N TRP A 269 -14.44 19.09 12.97
CA TRP A 269 -14.95 20.34 12.38
C TRP A 269 -16.43 20.24 11.99
N VAL A 270 -16.84 19.11 11.40
CA VAL A 270 -18.24 18.84 11.06
C VAL A 270 -19.09 18.77 12.32
N LYS A 271 -18.69 17.99 13.34
CA LYS A 271 -19.44 17.87 14.60
C LYS A 271 -19.61 19.21 15.31
N GLU A 272 -18.56 20.01 15.41
CA GLU A 272 -18.60 21.32 16.06
C GLU A 272 -19.42 22.36 15.27
N GLY A 273 -19.36 22.32 13.94
CA GLY A 273 -19.99 23.30 13.06
C GLY A 273 -21.44 22.98 12.68
N TRP A 274 -21.86 21.70 12.73
CA TRP A 274 -23.12 21.24 12.13
C TRP A 274 -24.35 22.01 12.62
N ALA A 275 -24.48 22.16 13.94
CA ALA A 275 -25.63 22.86 14.53
C ALA A 275 -25.68 24.35 14.14
N VAL A 276 -24.52 24.99 14.03
CA VAL A 276 -24.41 26.39 13.63
C VAL A 276 -24.77 26.55 12.14
N TRP A 277 -24.35 25.64 11.28
CA TRP A 277 -24.67 25.70 9.85
C TRP A 277 -26.13 25.34 9.54
N GLU A 278 -26.77 24.51 10.36
CA GLU A 278 -28.23 24.31 10.30
C GLU A 278 -29.01 25.59 10.64
N GLU A 279 -28.48 26.45 11.53
CA GLU A 279 -29.13 27.70 11.92
C GLU A 279 -28.81 28.88 10.99
N GLU A 280 -27.54 29.03 10.58
CA GLU A 280 -27.07 30.15 9.77
C GLU A 280 -27.31 29.97 8.27
N GLU A 281 -27.59 28.74 7.81
CA GLU A 281 -27.80 28.36 6.41
C GLU A 281 -26.86 29.07 5.41
N PRO A 282 -25.52 28.94 5.56
CA PRO A 282 -24.58 29.61 4.66
C PRO A 282 -24.72 29.08 3.23
N GLU A 283 -24.44 29.93 2.23
CA GLU A 283 -24.70 29.65 0.79
C GLU A 283 -24.08 28.33 0.29
N TRP A 284 -23.00 27.86 0.91
CA TRP A 284 -22.33 26.61 0.56
C TRP A 284 -22.97 25.36 1.20
N PHE A 285 -23.75 25.49 2.29
CA PHE A 285 -24.35 24.38 3.04
C PHE A 285 -25.73 23.95 2.48
N SER A 286 -25.75 23.66 1.18
CA SER A 286 -26.96 23.21 0.47
C SER A 286 -27.39 21.78 0.85
N ASP A 287 -28.63 21.39 0.54
CA ASP A 287 -29.12 20.03 0.82
C ASP A 287 -28.29 18.93 0.14
N ARG A 288 -27.74 19.20 -1.04
CA ARG A 288 -26.80 18.29 -1.71
C ARG A 288 -25.53 18.05 -0.88
N TRP A 289 -25.05 19.08 -0.17
CA TRP A 289 -23.91 18.95 0.72
C TRP A 289 -24.27 18.14 1.96
N LYS A 290 -25.48 18.34 2.51
CA LYS A 290 -25.98 17.58 3.67
C LYS A 290 -26.11 16.08 3.36
N GLU A 291 -26.53 15.71 2.15
CA GLU A 291 -26.62 14.30 1.71
C GLU A 291 -25.27 13.59 1.58
N LEU A 292 -24.19 14.34 1.31
CA LEU A 292 -22.84 13.79 1.14
C LEU A 292 -22.14 13.54 2.47
N VAL A 293 -22.60 14.17 3.56
CA VAL A 293 -21.97 14.02 4.86
C VAL A 293 -22.46 12.72 5.51
N PRO A 294 -21.54 11.80 5.87
CA PRO A 294 -21.93 10.57 6.55
C PRO A 294 -22.65 10.84 7.86
N VAL A 295 -23.69 10.05 8.13
CA VAL A 295 -24.55 10.22 9.31
C VAL A 295 -23.77 10.18 10.64
N TYR A 296 -22.68 9.41 10.71
CA TYR A 296 -21.85 9.33 11.92
C TYR A 296 -21.04 10.60 12.23
N MET A 297 -20.87 11.49 11.25
CA MET A 297 -20.21 12.79 11.44
C MET A 297 -21.17 13.87 11.95
N ILE A 298 -22.48 13.60 11.94
CA ILE A 298 -23.51 14.52 12.39
C ILE A 298 -23.84 14.18 13.85
N LEU A 299 -23.73 15.15 14.76
CA LEU A 299 -24.17 14.96 16.14
C LEU A 299 -25.68 14.66 16.16
N ALA A 300 -26.06 13.50 16.69
CA ALA A 300 -27.46 13.22 16.95
C ALA A 300 -28.01 14.24 17.95
N LYS A 301 -29.20 14.79 17.70
CA LYS A 301 -29.89 15.86 18.46
C LYS A 301 -30.22 15.53 19.95
N GLY A 302 -29.54 14.55 20.56
CA GLY A 302 -29.70 14.12 21.96
C GLY A 302 -28.41 13.78 22.72
N GLU A 303 -27.22 13.85 22.11
CA GLU A 303 -25.94 13.55 22.80
C GLU A 303 -25.35 14.74 23.58
N ILE A 304 -26.08 15.85 23.70
CA ILE A 304 -25.68 17.01 24.51
C ILE A 304 -25.77 16.69 26.03
N GLY A 305 -26.35 15.54 26.43
CA GLY A 305 -26.65 15.25 27.84
C GLY A 305 -25.95 14.07 28.51
N LEU A 306 -25.13 13.25 27.83
CA LEU A 306 -24.65 11.98 28.41
C LEU A 306 -23.17 11.65 28.16
N GLY A 307 -22.37 12.57 27.62
CA GLY A 307 -20.94 12.34 27.30
C GLY A 307 -19.92 13.09 28.16
N MET A 308 -20.33 14.02 29.02
CA MET A 308 -19.43 14.74 29.93
C MET A 308 -19.88 14.56 31.38
N GLY A 309 -19.70 13.35 31.90
CA GLY A 309 -19.62 13.11 33.34
C GLY A 309 -18.20 13.40 33.82
N GLY A 310 -17.92 14.68 34.06
CA GLY A 310 -16.67 15.20 34.60
C GLY A 310 -16.92 16.61 35.09
N GLU A 311 -17.72 16.72 36.16
CA GLU A 311 -17.79 17.92 37.01
C GLU A 311 -16.34 18.29 37.35
N ASP A 312 -15.89 19.46 36.88
CA ASP A 312 -14.71 20.25 37.33
C ASP A 312 -14.19 21.20 36.22
N GLY A 313 -14.76 21.21 35.00
CA GLY A 313 -14.33 22.10 33.91
C GLY A 313 -15.32 23.18 33.46
N GLU A 314 -16.59 23.12 33.85
CA GLU A 314 -17.63 24.04 33.34
C GLU A 314 -17.51 25.45 33.95
N ASP A 315 -16.99 25.57 35.17
CA ASP A 315 -16.81 26.86 35.83
C ASP A 315 -15.66 27.70 35.24
N GLU A 316 -14.57 27.07 34.74
CA GLU A 316 -13.46 27.80 34.12
C GLU A 316 -13.80 28.33 32.72
N VAL A 317 -14.58 27.58 31.93
CA VAL A 317 -14.97 27.97 30.56
C VAL A 317 -16.03 29.07 30.57
N GLU A 318 -16.95 29.07 31.55
CA GLU A 318 -17.91 30.16 31.70
C GLU A 318 -17.26 31.44 32.25
N GLU A 319 -16.24 31.32 33.10
CA GLU A 319 -15.46 32.47 33.59
C GLU A 319 -14.59 33.11 32.48
N GLU A 320 -14.00 32.33 31.57
CA GLU A 320 -13.31 32.85 30.38
C GLU A 320 -14.27 33.51 29.38
N ARG A 321 -15.46 32.95 29.15
CA ARG A 321 -16.50 33.59 28.30
C ARG A 321 -16.97 34.93 28.88
N ARG A 322 -17.05 35.07 30.21
CA ARG A 322 -17.38 36.35 30.88
C ARG A 322 -16.23 37.36 30.83
N LYS A 323 -14.98 36.92 30.99
CA LYS A 323 -13.78 37.78 30.87
C LYS A 323 -13.60 38.31 29.44
N THR A 324 -13.89 37.49 28.43
CA THR A 324 -13.79 37.87 27.02
C THR A 324 -14.89 38.86 26.61
N LYS A 325 -16.15 38.64 27.03
CA LYS A 325 -17.25 39.60 26.78
C LYS A 325 -17.06 40.95 27.50
N THR A 326 -16.39 40.97 28.65
CA THR A 326 -16.12 42.20 29.41
C THR A 326 -14.94 43.00 28.82
N LYS A 327 -13.93 42.33 28.24
CA LYS A 327 -12.83 42.98 27.50
C LYS A 327 -13.33 43.65 26.21
N THR A 328 -14.23 43.00 25.46
CA THR A 328 -14.74 43.53 24.19
C THR A 328 -15.63 44.78 24.37
N LYS A 329 -16.21 45.01 25.56
CA LYS A 329 -17.03 46.20 25.85
C LYS A 329 -16.24 47.43 26.31
N LYS A 330 -14.95 47.32 26.68
CA LYS A 330 -14.19 48.41 27.32
C LYS A 330 -13.06 49.04 26.47
N SER A 331 -12.75 48.54 25.27
CA SER A 331 -11.73 49.16 24.40
C SER A 331 -12.33 49.70 23.11
N LYS A 332 -13.00 50.86 23.20
CA LYS A 332 -13.21 51.77 22.06
C LYS A 332 -12.18 52.89 22.18
N VAL A 333 -10.93 52.64 21.73
CA VAL A 333 -9.87 53.65 21.58
C VAL A 333 -9.12 53.37 20.27
N ARG A 334 -8.83 54.46 19.54
CA ARG A 334 -8.19 54.60 18.21
C ARG A 334 -7.08 53.60 17.85
N PRO A 335 -6.93 53.21 16.57
CA PRO A 335 -5.77 52.44 16.11
C PRO A 335 -4.61 53.37 15.74
N GLU A 336 -3.43 53.11 16.31
CA GLU A 336 -2.12 53.49 15.78
C GLU A 336 -1.25 52.23 15.75
N GLY A 337 -0.62 51.95 14.60
CA GLY A 337 0.40 50.89 14.44
C GLY A 337 0.02 49.77 13.48
N GLU A 338 0.04 50.04 12.17
CA GLU A 338 -0.04 49.04 11.11
C GLU A 338 1.30 48.30 10.96
N GLY A 339 1.27 46.99 11.16
CA GLY A 339 2.31 46.05 10.76
C GLY A 339 1.68 44.84 10.06
N GLY A 340 0.73 45.12 9.15
CA GLY A 340 0.05 44.12 8.34
C GLY A 340 0.77 43.91 7.02
N PHE A 341 0.95 42.66 6.62
CA PHE A 341 1.43 42.27 5.30
C PHE A 341 0.51 42.87 4.22
N ASP A 342 1.01 43.88 3.50
CA ASP A 342 0.28 44.52 2.42
C ASP A 342 0.30 43.64 1.17
N VAL A 343 -0.83 43.00 0.92
CA VAL A 343 -1.08 42.13 -0.23
C VAL A 343 -0.88 42.89 -1.55
N GLU A 344 -1.05 44.21 -1.58
CA GLU A 344 -0.81 45.02 -2.78
C GLU A 344 0.69 45.30 -3.02
N ASP A 345 1.50 45.39 -1.97
CA ASP A 345 2.95 45.48 -2.10
C ASP A 345 3.56 44.14 -2.55
N PHE A 346 3.02 43.02 -2.06
CA PHE A 346 3.37 41.67 -2.52
C PHE A 346 3.02 41.46 -4.01
N LYS A 347 1.85 41.92 -4.46
CA LYS A 347 1.45 41.86 -5.88
C LYS A 347 2.33 42.74 -6.76
N ARG A 348 2.77 43.92 -6.29
CA ARG A 348 3.74 44.76 -7.03
C ARG A 348 5.11 44.11 -7.14
N GLU A 349 5.56 43.45 -6.09
CA GLU A 349 6.85 42.76 -6.07
C GLU A 349 6.84 41.53 -7.00
N MET A 350 5.74 40.77 -7.04
CA MET A 350 5.54 39.68 -8.00
C MET A 350 5.50 40.19 -9.46
N LYS A 351 4.89 41.36 -9.69
CA LYS A 351 4.85 41.99 -11.03
C LYS A 351 6.21 42.56 -11.46
N ARG A 352 7.06 43.01 -10.52
CA ARG A 352 8.45 43.42 -10.79
C ARG A 352 9.35 42.23 -11.11
N ARG A 353 9.08 41.04 -10.56
CA ARG A 353 9.91 39.84 -10.72
C ARG A 353 9.62 39.02 -11.99
N GLY A 354 8.75 39.53 -12.88
CA GLY A 354 8.67 39.05 -14.26
C GLY A 354 8.32 37.58 -14.42
N SER A 355 7.52 37.00 -13.51
CA SER A 355 7.00 35.64 -13.65
C SER A 355 5.50 35.66 -13.47
N ILE A 356 4.81 35.83 -14.60
CA ILE A 356 3.51 35.30 -15.03
C ILE A 356 3.11 36.14 -16.25
N ASN A 357 3.45 35.62 -17.44
CA ASN A 357 2.71 35.90 -18.66
C ASN A 357 1.81 34.68 -18.90
N GLY A 358 0.51 34.90 -19.03
CA GLY A 358 -0.50 33.88 -19.31
C GLY A 358 -1.69 34.02 -18.40
#